data_AF-X0TQG5-F1
#
_entry.id   AF-X0TQG5-F1
#
_cell.length_a   1.000
_cell.length_b   1.000
_cell.length_c   1.000
_cell.angle_alpha   90.00
_cell.angle_beta   90.00
_cell.angle_gamma   90.00
#
_symmetry.space_group_name_H-M   'P 1'
#
loop_
_entity.id
_entity.type
_entity.pdbx_description
1 polymer ?
#
loop_
_entity_poly.entity_id
_entity_poly.type
_entity_poly.pdbx_seq_one_letter_code
_entity_poly.pdbx_strand_id
1 'polypeptide(L)' 'SQDELVKILKISELLAQKIINLRESQCGGFKEPQDLTQLPEITNLEWKEWKEQGIIINVD' A
#
# COMPACT_ATOMS: atom_id res chain seq x y z
N SER A 1 4.54 -8.22 6.81
CA SER A 1 3.66 -9.38 6.50
C SER A 1 2.29 -8.89 6.02
N GLN A 2 1.49 -9.72 5.33
CA GLN A 2 0.15 -9.33 4.80
C GLN A 2 -0.78 -8.84 5.92
N ASP A 3 -0.78 -9.52 7.07
CA ASP A 3 -1.52 -9.11 8.27
C ASP A 3 -1.15 -7.71 8.79
N GLU A 4 0.11 -7.33 8.69
CA GLU A 4 0.57 -6.01 9.13
C GLU A 4 0.02 -4.92 8.20
N LEU A 5 0.01 -5.17 6.89
CA LEU A 5 -0.59 -4.26 5.91
C LEU A 5 -2.10 -4.12 6.15
N VAL A 6 -2.81 -5.20 6.41
CA VAL A 6 -4.24 -5.18 6.74
C VAL A 6 -4.51 -4.35 7.98
N LYS A 7 -3.71 -4.50 9.03
CA LYS A 7 -3.90 -3.77 10.30
C LYS A 7 -3.53 -2.29 10.19
N ILE A 8 -2.43 -1.97 9.52
CA ILE A 8 -1.93 -0.60 9.40
C ILE A 8 -2.79 0.20 8.42
N LEU A 9 -3.07 -0.36 7.24
CA LEU A 9 -3.78 0.32 6.16
C LEU A 9 -5.30 0.15 6.26
N LYS A 10 -5.79 -0.70 7.18
CA LYS A 10 -7.22 -1.06 7.35
C LYS A 10 -7.86 -1.51 6.04
N ILE A 11 -7.12 -2.27 5.25
CA ILE A 11 -7.55 -2.81 3.95
C ILE A 11 -7.92 -4.29 4.06
N SER A 12 -8.64 -4.81 3.06
CA SER A 12 -8.91 -6.25 3.02
C SER A 12 -7.62 -7.05 2.74
N GLU A 13 -7.59 -8.30 3.20
CA GLU A 13 -6.49 -9.23 2.91
C GLU A 13 -6.22 -9.35 1.40
N LEU A 14 -7.28 -9.35 0.58
CA LEU A 14 -7.16 -9.39 -0.88
C LEU A 14 -6.41 -8.17 -1.43
N LEU A 15 -6.69 -6.98 -0.90
CA LEU A 15 -5.99 -5.75 -1.24
C LEU A 15 -4.54 -5.80 -0.78
N ALA A 16 -4.27 -6.28 0.44
CA ALA A 16 -2.91 -6.43 0.95
C ALA A 16 -2.08 -7.41 0.10
N GLN A 17 -2.68 -8.52 -0.36
CA GLN A 17 -2.03 -9.45 -1.27
C GLN A 17 -1.71 -8.81 -2.62
N LYS A 18 -2.62 -8.01 -3.18
CA LYS A 18 -2.38 -7.27 -4.42
C LYS A 18 -1.25 -6.25 -4.29
N ILE A 19 -1.17 -5.55 -3.16
CA ILE A 19 -0.06 -4.63 -2.84
C ILE A 19 1.27 -5.39 -2.81
N ILE A 20 1.33 -6.53 -2.13
CA ILE A 20 2.54 -7.37 -2.09
C ILE A 20 2.91 -7.84 -3.49
N ASN A 21 1.97 -8.38 -4.25
CA ASN A 21 2.24 -8.87 -5.61
C ASN A 21 2.71 -7.75 -6.54
N LEU A 22 2.16 -6.54 -6.38
CA LEU A 22 2.54 -5.36 -7.16
C LEU A 22 3.91 -4.80 -6.72
N ARG A 23 4.27 -4.90 -5.43
CA ARG A 23 5.62 -4.61 -4.92
C ARG A 23 6.64 -5.57 -5.51
N GLU A 24 6.35 -6.87 -5.51
CA GLU A 24 7.26 -7.91 -5.99
C GLU A 24 7.41 -7.89 -7.52
N SER A 25 6.34 -7.49 -8.24
CA SER A 25 6.38 -7.39 -9.71
C SER A 25 7.12 -6.14 -10.21
N GLN A 26 7.09 -5.04 -9.46
CA GLN A 26 7.98 -3.90 -9.69
C GLN A 26 9.35 -4.23 -9.12
N CYS A 27 10.34 -4.52 -9.97
CA CYS A 27 11.73 -4.89 -9.63
C CYS A 27 12.48 -3.81 -8.81
N GLY A 28 12.05 -3.55 -7.57
CA GLY A 28 12.48 -2.46 -6.71
C GLY A 28 11.40 -1.89 -5.77
N GLY A 29 10.19 -2.45 -5.77
CA GLY A 29 9.10 -2.03 -4.88
C GLY A 29 8.45 -0.68 -5.24
N PHE A 30 7.61 -0.18 -4.34
CA PHE A 30 7.00 1.15 -4.45
C PHE A 30 8.00 2.21 -4.00
N LYS A 31 8.34 3.15 -4.87
CA LYS A 31 9.26 4.26 -4.54
C LYS A 31 8.52 5.43 -3.91
N GLU A 32 7.25 5.58 -4.25
CA GLU A 32 6.38 6.61 -3.71
C GLU A 32 5.01 6.03 -3.33
N PRO A 33 4.30 6.61 -2.34
CA PRO A 33 2.92 6.24 -2.03
C PRO A 33 1.99 6.32 -3.25
N GLN A 34 2.28 7.22 -4.20
CA GLN A 34 1.55 7.30 -5.46
C GLN A 34 1.65 6.03 -6.30
N ASP A 35 2.66 5.18 -6.14
CA ASP A 35 2.77 3.95 -6.92
C ASP A 35 1.66 2.94 -6.56
N LEU A 36 1.07 3.06 -5.36
CA LEU A 36 -0.11 2.31 -4.96
C LEU A 36 -1.40 2.79 -5.66
N THR A 37 -1.42 3.99 -6.25
CA THR A 37 -2.56 4.47 -7.08
C THR A 37 -2.76 3.64 -8.34
N GLN A 38 -1.76 2.84 -8.75
CA GLN A 38 -1.91 1.83 -9.79
C GLN A 38 -2.97 0.77 -9.44
N LEU A 39 -3.31 0.62 -8.15
CA LEU A 39 -4.42 -0.21 -7.72
C LEU A 39 -5.70 0.65 -7.71
N PRO A 40 -6.69 0.35 -8.58
CA PRO A 40 -7.96 1.07 -8.64
C PRO A 40 -8.79 0.91 -7.35
N GLU A 41 -8.40 -0.05 -6.51
CA GLU A 41 -9.00 -0.30 -5.21
C GLU A 41 -8.44 0.62 -4.11
N ILE A 42 -7.27 1.25 -4.35
CA ILE A 42 -6.62 2.21 -3.45
C ILE A 42 -6.94 3.65 -3.82
N THR A 43 -7.43 3.92 -5.03
CA THR A 43 -7.86 5.27 -5.45
C THR A 43 -9.02 5.83 -4.63
N ASN A 44 -9.76 4.97 -3.90
CA ASN A 44 -10.80 5.38 -2.95
C ASN A 44 -10.32 5.51 -1.49
N LEU A 45 -9.07 5.19 -1.17
CA LEU A 45 -8.51 5.41 0.16
C LEU A 45 -8.15 6.89 0.31
N GLU A 46 -8.55 7.52 1.42
CA GLU A 46 -8.25 8.91 1.70
C GLU A 46 -6.75 9.09 2.00
N TRP A 47 -5.97 9.37 0.95
CA TRP A 47 -4.52 9.65 1.00
C TRP A 47 -4.11 10.69 2.05
N LYS A 48 -5.02 11.60 2.35
CA LYS A 48 -4.85 12.64 3.37
C LYS A 48 -4.73 12.01 4.76
N GLU A 49 -5.56 11.01 5.05
CA GLU A 49 -5.56 10.27 6.32
C GLU A 49 -4.26 9.48 6.50
N TRP A 50 -3.70 8.93 5.41
CA TRP A 50 -2.43 8.20 5.47
C TRP A 50 -1.22 9.10 5.69
N LYS A 51 -1.23 10.29 5.07
CA LYS A 51 -0.23 11.34 5.36
C LYS A 51 -0.33 11.81 6.81
N GLU A 52 -1.54 12.01 7.33
CA GLU A 52 -1.78 12.40 8.73
C GLU A 52 -1.40 11.30 9.72
N GLN A 53 -1.53 10.03 9.34
CA GLN A 53 -1.10 8.89 10.16
C GLN A 53 0.39 8.56 10.01
N GLY A 54 1.15 9.34 9.24
CA GLY A 54 2.59 9.16 9.11
C GLY A 54 2.96 7.82 8.48
N ILE A 55 2.11 7.29 7.61
CA ILE A 55 2.37 6.02 6.91
C ILE A 55 3.44 6.29 5.86
N ILE A 56 4.70 6.06 6.25
CA ILE A 56 5.86 6.11 5.37
C ILE A 56 6.10 4.71 4.84
N ILE A 57 5.94 4.52 3.54
CA ILE A 57 6.29 3.26 2.86
C ILE A 57 7.81 3.25 2.73
N ASN A 58 8.48 2.62 3.69
CA ASN A 58 9.93 2.45 3.67
C ASN A 58 10.29 1.19 2.87
N VAL A 59 11.18 1.33 1.89
CA VAL A 59 11.72 0.22 1.11
C VAL A 59 13.05 -0.18 1.74
N ASP A 60 13.06 -1.24 2.54
CA ASP A 60 14.25 -2.08 2.72
C ASP A 60 14.39 -3.02 1.51
#